data_AF-A0A7S0YAG2-F1
#
_entry.id   AF-A0A7S0YAG2-F1
#
_cell.length_a   1.000
_cell.length_b   1.000
_cell.length_c   1.000
_cell.angle_alpha   90.00
_cell.angle_beta   90.00
_cell.angle_gamma   90.00
#
_symmetry.space_group_name_H-M   'P 1'
#
loop_
_entity.id
_entity.type
_entity.pdbx_description
1 polymer ?
#
loop_
_entity_poly.entity_id
_entity_poly.type
_entity_poly.pdbx_seq_one_letter_code
_entity_poly.pdbx_strand_id
1 'polypeptide(L)'
;SPSPSPSPTMTVFAMIVRQLESSIAVPESEPPLRRLGAAGTLKNLLMAVEEAEDAPSWILDLFLADHEILRTVLKSISGASPLVQPEALVRQAVAEALYFLTQSKRGRDALWQCDGPEAMRKGYELEVHPGVCNAMEMFAQEILKHSEIESALANSNTVSDVSGDKCCRAA
;
A
#
# COMPACT_ATOMS: atom_id res chain seq x y z
N SER A 1 -15.13 -21.20 16.26
CA SER A 1 -14.00 -22.10 15.93
C SER A 1 -12.71 -21.40 16.30
N PRO A 2 -11.76 -22.04 17.00
CA PRO A 2 -10.46 -21.41 17.27
C PRO A 2 -9.74 -21.20 15.94
N SER A 3 -9.26 -19.98 15.68
CA SER A 3 -8.43 -19.68 14.52
C SER A 3 -7.19 -20.58 14.54
N PRO A 4 -6.75 -21.15 13.39
CA PRO A 4 -5.53 -21.93 13.35
C PRO A 4 -4.36 -21.09 13.83
N SER A 5 -3.53 -21.65 14.72
CA SER A 5 -2.30 -21.00 15.16
C SER A 5 -1.39 -20.75 13.94
N PRO A 6 -0.72 -19.59 13.85
CA PRO A 6 0.15 -19.28 12.71
C PRO A 6 1.25 -20.32 12.57
N SER A 7 1.53 -20.71 11.32
CA SER A 7 2.65 -21.60 10.99
C SER A 7 3.98 -20.98 11.45
N PRO A 8 4.99 -21.78 11.86
CA PRO A 8 6.33 -21.28 12.16
C PRO A 8 6.91 -20.37 11.05
N THR A 9 6.61 -20.68 9.79
CA THR A 9 7.02 -19.87 8.63
C THR A 9 6.40 -18.47 8.67
N MET A 10 5.11 -18.36 9.02
CA MET A 10 4.42 -17.07 9.14
C MET A 10 4.97 -16.25 10.30
N THR A 11 5.29 -16.89 11.43
CA THR A 11 5.88 -16.21 12.59
C THR A 11 7.25 -15.62 12.25
N VAL A 12 8.12 -16.40 11.60
CA VAL A 12 9.45 -15.92 11.15
C VAL A 12 9.30 -14.77 10.16
N PHE A 13 8.37 -14.88 9.21
CA PHE A 13 8.13 -13.81 8.25
C PHE A 13 7.61 -12.53 8.92
N ALA A 14 6.74 -12.63 9.93
CA ALA A 14 6.25 -11.48 10.68
C ALA A 14 7.38 -10.72 11.37
N MET A 15 8.33 -11.47 11.95
CA MET A 15 9.53 -10.90 12.57
C MET A 15 10.41 -10.22 11.53
N ILE A 16 10.56 -10.81 10.34
CA ILE A 16 11.31 -10.20 9.23
C ILE A 16 10.66 -8.89 8.81
N VAL A 17 9.34 -8.86 8.56
CA VAL A 17 8.64 -7.64 8.14
C VAL A 17 8.80 -6.52 9.17
N ARG A 18 8.67 -6.83 10.47
CA ARG A 18 8.89 -5.85 11.55
C ARG A 18 10.33 -5.36 11.62
N GLN A 19 11.30 -6.24 11.39
CA GLN A 19 12.70 -5.83 11.35
C GLN A 19 12.98 -4.92 10.15
N LEU A 20 12.40 -5.21 8.99
CA LEU A 20 12.52 -4.37 7.80
C LEU A 20 11.90 -2.99 8.04
N GLU A 21 10.70 -2.93 8.61
CA GLU A 21 10.03 -1.68 8.98
C GLU A 21 10.88 -0.85 9.93
N SER A 22 11.37 -1.44 11.02
CA SER A 22 12.25 -0.77 11.98
C SER A 22 13.51 -0.20 11.33
N SER A 23 14.14 -0.96 10.42
CA SER A 23 15.32 -0.50 9.68
C SER A 23 15.01 0.63 8.68
N ILE A 24 13.80 0.69 8.12
CA ILE A 24 13.39 1.75 7.18
C ILE A 24 13.01 3.03 7.94
N ALA A 25 12.32 2.89 9.06
CA ALA A 25 11.66 3.96 9.80
C ALA A 25 12.60 4.91 10.54
N VAL A 26 13.80 4.45 10.91
CA VAL A 26 14.71 5.17 11.80
C VAL A 26 16.03 5.45 11.06
N PRO A 27 16.18 6.61 10.39
CA PRO A 27 17.35 6.91 9.56
C PRO A 27 18.67 6.98 10.34
N GLU A 28 18.63 7.23 11.65
CA GLU A 28 19.85 7.38 12.46
C GLU A 28 20.31 6.08 13.15
N SER A 29 19.47 5.03 13.20
CA SER A 29 19.79 3.82 13.99
C SER A 29 20.55 2.75 13.22
N GLU A 30 20.51 2.77 11.89
CA GLU A 30 21.10 1.75 11.03
C GLU A 30 21.97 2.37 9.94
N PRO A 31 23.02 1.72 9.43
CA PRO A 31 23.80 2.22 8.30
C PRO A 31 22.93 2.38 7.03
N PRO A 32 23.19 3.40 6.18
CA PRO A 32 22.41 3.65 4.94
C PRO A 32 22.23 2.42 4.04
N LEU A 33 23.28 1.60 3.89
CA LEU A 33 23.24 0.38 3.08
C LEU A 33 22.27 -0.67 3.62
N ARG A 34 22.12 -0.78 4.95
CA ARG A 34 21.19 -1.73 5.57
C ARG A 34 19.75 -1.28 5.37
N ARG A 35 19.48 0.02 5.48
CA ARG A 35 18.14 0.59 5.20
C ARG A 35 17.74 0.39 3.75
N LEU A 36 18.67 0.62 2.82
CA LEU A 36 18.46 0.35 1.41
C LEU A 36 18.21 -1.14 1.14
N GLY A 37 19.00 -2.03 1.76
CA GLY A 37 18.77 -3.46 1.67
C GLY A 37 17.41 -3.89 2.24
N ALA A 38 16.97 -3.26 3.33
CA ALA A 38 15.67 -3.52 3.94
C ALA A 38 14.52 -3.05 3.03
N ALA A 39 14.58 -1.81 2.52
CA ALA A 39 13.58 -1.28 1.60
C ALA A 39 13.51 -2.08 0.28
N GLY A 40 14.67 -2.47 -0.27
CA GLY A 40 14.73 -3.34 -1.45
C GLY A 40 14.14 -4.72 -1.18
N THR A 41 14.37 -5.29 0.01
CA THR A 41 13.76 -6.55 0.41
C THR A 41 12.24 -6.42 0.50
N LEU A 42 11.73 -5.37 1.14
CA LEU A 42 10.29 -5.12 1.24
C LEU A 42 9.65 -4.99 -0.15
N LYS A 43 10.27 -4.21 -1.04
CA LYS A 43 9.84 -4.09 -2.45
C LYS A 43 9.76 -5.45 -3.11
N ASN A 44 10.81 -6.26 -3.04
CA ASN A 44 10.86 -7.57 -3.69
C ASN A 44 9.80 -8.53 -3.13
N LEU A 45 9.50 -8.46 -1.83
CA LEU A 45 8.44 -9.27 -1.22
C LEU A 45 7.06 -8.89 -1.79
N LEU A 46 6.75 -7.60 -1.90
CA LEU A 46 5.46 -7.15 -2.42
C LEU A 46 5.33 -7.36 -3.93
N MET A 47 6.43 -7.23 -4.69
CA MET A 47 6.48 -7.56 -6.11
C MET A 47 6.23 -9.06 -6.35
N ALA A 48 6.86 -9.94 -5.57
CA ALA A 48 6.69 -11.38 -5.71
C ALA A 48 5.25 -11.86 -5.42
N VAL A 49 4.51 -11.14 -4.57
CA VAL A 49 3.08 -11.42 -4.30
C VAL A 49 2.20 -11.13 -5.52
N GLU A 50 2.59 -10.19 -6.36
CA GLU A 50 1.86 -9.83 -7.57
C GLU A 50 2.21 -10.76 -8.74
N GLU A 51 3.49 -11.07 -8.95
CA GLU A 51 3.95 -11.81 -10.13
C GLU A 51 3.65 -13.32 -10.08
N ALA A 52 3.59 -13.93 -8.89
CA ALA A 52 3.42 -15.37 -8.78
C ALA A 52 1.94 -15.76 -8.69
N GLU A 53 1.45 -16.51 -9.67
CA GLU A 53 0.10 -17.11 -9.65
C GLU A 53 -0.14 -17.96 -8.39
N ASP A 54 0.93 -18.56 -7.85
CA ASP A 54 0.94 -19.36 -6.62
C ASP A 54 1.59 -18.64 -5.42
N ALA A 55 1.75 -17.31 -5.48
CA ALA A 55 2.26 -16.55 -4.33
C ALA A 55 1.40 -16.86 -3.10
N PRO A 56 2.03 -17.14 -1.94
CA PRO A 56 1.25 -17.39 -0.74
C PRO A 56 0.50 -16.11 -0.34
N SER A 57 -0.83 -16.14 -0.44
CA SER A 57 -1.71 -15.02 -0.07
C SER A 57 -1.44 -14.52 1.36
N TRP A 58 -0.93 -15.40 2.23
CA TRP A 58 -0.59 -15.06 3.61
C TRP A 58 0.54 -14.04 3.76
N ILE A 59 1.39 -13.83 2.74
CA ILE A 59 2.43 -12.78 2.76
C ILE A 59 1.75 -11.41 2.80
N LEU A 60 0.77 -11.20 1.93
CA LEU A 60 -0.04 -9.99 1.91
C LEU A 60 -0.86 -9.90 3.20
N ASP A 61 -1.49 -11.00 3.65
CA ASP A 61 -2.26 -11.02 4.91
C ASP A 61 -1.43 -10.53 6.09
N LEU A 62 -0.17 -10.97 6.17
CA LEU A 62 0.68 -10.63 7.29
C LEU A 62 1.11 -9.17 7.26
N PHE A 63 1.39 -8.64 6.06
CA PHE A 63 1.71 -7.23 5.89
C PHE A 63 0.50 -6.34 6.18
N LEU A 64 -0.69 -6.76 5.77
CA LEU A 64 -1.94 -6.02 5.96
C LEU A 64 -2.55 -6.21 7.35
N ALA A 65 -2.19 -7.25 8.10
CA ALA A 65 -2.69 -7.51 9.45
C ALA A 65 -2.25 -6.46 10.47
N ASP A 66 -1.14 -5.76 10.20
CA ASP A 66 -0.57 -4.75 11.09
C ASP A 66 -0.51 -3.39 10.37
N HIS A 67 -1.59 -2.62 10.47
CA HIS A 67 -1.67 -1.29 9.85
C HIS A 67 -0.60 -0.32 10.36
N GLU A 68 0.01 -0.56 11.54
CA GLU A 68 1.09 0.30 12.01
C GLU A 68 2.34 0.14 11.14
N ILE A 69 2.63 -1.07 10.66
CA ILE A 69 3.72 -1.30 9.72
C ILE A 69 3.51 -0.48 8.45
N LEU A 70 2.30 -0.52 7.90
CA LEU A 70 1.96 0.25 6.71
C LEU A 70 2.04 1.76 6.96
N ARG A 71 1.53 2.25 8.09
CA ARG A 71 1.67 3.67 8.47
C ARG A 71 3.12 4.09 8.62
N THR A 72 3.97 3.25 9.21
CA THR A 72 5.41 3.56 9.32
C THR A 72 6.09 3.59 7.95
N VAL A 73 5.81 2.63 7.09
CA VAL A 73 6.34 2.62 5.72
C VAL A 73 5.90 3.88 4.97
N LEU A 74 4.62 4.29 5.08
CA LEU A 74 4.09 5.51 4.48
C LEU A 74 4.79 6.78 4.98
N LYS A 75 5.19 6.85 6.26
CA LYS A 75 5.93 8.02 6.79
C LYS A 75 7.20 8.29 5.99
N SER A 76 7.87 7.26 5.49
CA SER A 76 9.10 7.35 4.69
C SER A 76 8.95 8.14 3.40
N ILE A 77 7.71 8.26 2.88
CA ILE A 77 7.40 8.96 1.64
C ILE A 77 6.44 10.14 1.86
N SER A 78 6.16 10.52 3.11
CA SER A 78 5.05 11.44 3.45
C SER A 78 5.37 12.94 3.40
N GLY A 79 6.59 13.32 3.02
CA GLY A 79 6.98 14.74 2.97
C GLY A 79 7.41 15.33 4.31
N ALA A 80 7.75 14.51 5.31
CA ALA A 80 8.40 14.97 6.55
C ALA A 80 9.72 15.72 6.26
N SER A 81 10.21 16.50 7.22
CA SER A 81 11.47 17.27 7.09
C SER A 81 12.64 16.39 6.56
N PRO A 82 13.55 16.91 5.72
CA PRO A 82 14.70 16.15 5.20
C PRO A 82 15.59 15.54 6.28
N LEU A 83 15.61 16.11 7.49
CA LEU A 83 16.33 15.58 8.65
C LEU A 83 15.72 14.30 9.20
N VAL A 84 14.46 14.03 8.88
CA VAL A 84 13.67 12.90 9.37
C VAL A 84 13.46 11.86 8.26
N GLN A 85 13.74 12.21 7.00
CA GLN A 85 13.50 11.33 5.88
C GLN A 85 14.70 10.42 5.54
N PRO A 86 14.43 9.17 5.15
CA PRO A 86 15.45 8.28 4.59
C PRO A 86 16.07 8.86 3.32
N GLU A 87 17.21 8.33 2.88
CA GLU A 87 17.85 8.70 1.62
C GLU A 87 16.94 8.45 0.42
N ALA A 88 17.16 9.20 -0.66
CA ALA A 88 16.32 9.14 -1.86
C ALA A 88 16.13 7.71 -2.41
N LEU A 89 17.19 6.87 -2.40
CA LEU A 89 17.09 5.49 -2.87
C LEU A 89 16.22 4.61 -1.95
N VAL A 90 16.23 4.87 -0.64
CA VAL A 90 15.35 4.18 0.31
C VAL A 90 13.91 4.61 0.07
N ARG A 91 13.66 5.91 -0.07
CA ARG A 91 12.32 6.45 -0.36
C ARG A 91 11.77 5.93 -1.69
N GLN A 92 12.62 5.86 -2.71
CA GLN A 92 12.25 5.31 -4.01
C GLN A 92 11.84 3.84 -3.89
N ALA A 93 12.67 3.02 -3.24
CA ALA A 93 12.35 1.61 -3.03
C ALA A 93 11.05 1.41 -2.24
N VAL A 94 10.80 2.27 -1.24
CA VAL A 94 9.54 2.26 -0.48
C VAL A 94 8.35 2.67 -1.35
N ALA A 95 8.47 3.74 -2.15
CA ALA A 95 7.41 4.17 -3.06
C ALA A 95 7.08 3.08 -4.10
N GLU A 96 8.09 2.41 -4.63
CA GLU A 96 7.92 1.25 -5.53
C GLU A 96 7.23 0.07 -4.81
N ALA A 97 7.60 -0.21 -3.56
CA ALA A 97 6.95 -1.25 -2.75
C ALA A 97 5.45 -0.95 -2.55
N LEU A 98 5.11 0.30 -2.24
CA LEU A 98 3.72 0.75 -2.08
C LEU A 98 2.95 0.70 -3.40
N TYR A 99 3.59 0.99 -4.53
CA TYR A 99 3.00 0.78 -5.86
C TYR A 99 2.60 -0.69 -6.07
N PHE A 100 3.47 -1.66 -5.76
CA PHE A 100 3.10 -3.08 -5.89
C PHE A 100 1.91 -3.46 -5.00
N LEU A 101 1.78 -2.82 -3.82
CA LEU A 101 0.62 -3.04 -2.95
C LEU A 101 -0.70 -2.62 -3.62
N THR A 102 -0.70 -1.55 -4.40
CA THR A 102 -1.89 -1.04 -5.12
C THR A 102 -2.42 -1.97 -6.21
N GLN A 103 -1.60 -2.92 -6.69
CA GLN A 103 -2.01 -3.89 -7.71
C GLN A 103 -3.09 -4.84 -7.18
N SER A 104 -3.15 -5.04 -5.86
CA SER A 104 -4.19 -5.85 -5.22
C SER A 104 -5.31 -4.98 -4.63
N LYS A 105 -6.58 -5.41 -4.76
CA LYS A 105 -7.70 -4.71 -4.11
C LYS A 105 -7.51 -4.57 -2.60
N ARG A 106 -7.07 -5.64 -1.96
CA ARG A 106 -6.84 -5.68 -0.51
C ARG A 106 -5.75 -4.70 -0.07
N GLY A 107 -4.69 -4.57 -0.87
CA GLY A 107 -3.65 -3.59 -0.64
C GLY A 107 -4.15 -2.15 -0.80
N ARG A 108 -4.97 -1.86 -1.82
CA ARG A 108 -5.63 -0.56 -1.97
C ARG A 108 -6.54 -0.22 -0.79
N ASP A 109 -7.37 -1.18 -0.37
CA ASP A 109 -8.27 -1.00 0.77
C ASP A 109 -7.48 -0.65 2.05
N ALA A 110 -6.36 -1.34 2.29
CA ALA A 110 -5.49 -1.07 3.44
C ALA A 110 -4.77 0.27 3.36
N LEU A 111 -4.30 0.67 2.16
CA LEU A 111 -3.72 1.98 1.93
C LEU A 111 -4.72 3.10 2.23
N TRP A 112 -5.98 2.95 1.81
CA TRP A 112 -7.03 3.89 2.15
C TRP A 112 -7.26 4.01 3.66
N GLN A 113 -7.28 2.88 4.37
CA GLN A 113 -7.44 2.87 5.83
C GLN A 113 -6.26 3.50 6.59
N CYS A 114 -5.10 3.63 5.93
CA CYS A 114 -3.89 4.22 6.49
C CYS A 114 -3.58 5.62 5.95
N ASP A 115 -4.54 6.29 5.30
CA ASP A 115 -4.37 7.63 4.70
C ASP A 115 -3.27 7.67 3.62
N GLY A 116 -3.04 6.55 2.94
CA GLY A 116 -1.98 6.37 1.94
C GLY A 116 -1.98 7.40 0.80
N PRO A 117 -3.12 7.67 0.13
CA PRO A 117 -3.19 8.68 -0.91
C PRO A 117 -2.78 10.08 -0.44
N GLU A 118 -3.21 10.47 0.77
CA GLU A 118 -2.90 11.78 1.33
C GLU A 118 -1.43 11.88 1.78
N ALA A 119 -0.89 10.80 2.36
CA ALA A 119 0.54 10.72 2.68
C ALA A 119 1.40 10.87 1.42
N MET A 120 1.06 10.16 0.34
CA MET A 120 1.76 10.27 -0.93
C MET A 120 1.66 11.68 -1.53
N ARG A 121 0.46 12.28 -1.54
CA ARG A 121 0.26 13.65 -2.07
C ARG A 121 1.17 14.66 -1.38
N LYS A 122 1.21 14.64 -0.04
CA LYS A 122 2.10 15.51 0.76
C LYS A 122 3.58 15.24 0.46
N GLY A 123 3.94 13.98 0.29
CA GLY A 123 5.28 13.56 -0.11
C GLY A 123 5.71 14.16 -1.43
N TYR A 124 4.86 13.99 -2.44
CA TYR A 124 5.14 14.41 -3.81
C TYR A 124 5.33 15.93 -3.93
N GLU A 125 4.56 16.73 -3.19
CA GLU A 125 4.66 18.20 -3.20
C GLU A 125 6.05 18.73 -2.80
N LEU A 126 6.80 17.96 -2.02
CA LEU A 126 8.11 18.33 -1.48
C LEU A 126 9.26 17.52 -2.06
N GLU A 127 8.97 16.51 -2.89
CA GLU A 127 9.98 15.61 -3.43
C GLU A 127 10.61 16.20 -4.70
N VAL A 128 11.93 16.07 -4.80
CA VAL A 128 12.74 16.60 -5.91
C VAL A 128 13.52 15.51 -6.63
N HIS A 129 13.62 14.32 -6.03
CA HIS A 129 14.33 13.21 -6.63
C HIS A 129 13.48 12.55 -7.73
N PRO A 130 13.94 12.55 -9.00
CA PRO A 130 13.12 12.14 -10.13
C PRO A 130 12.66 10.68 -10.03
N GLY A 131 13.51 9.80 -9.50
CA GLY A 131 13.15 8.40 -9.29
C GLY A 131 12.06 8.19 -8.24
N VAL A 132 12.01 9.05 -7.21
CA VAL A 132 10.96 8.97 -6.19
C VAL A 132 9.65 9.52 -6.75
N CYS A 133 9.70 10.66 -7.45
CA CYS A 133 8.54 11.25 -8.13
C CYS A 133 7.89 10.24 -9.08
N ASN A 134 8.69 9.59 -9.94
CA ASN A 134 8.18 8.59 -10.89
C ASN A 134 7.49 7.41 -10.17
N ALA A 135 8.07 6.90 -9.09
CA ALA A 135 7.46 5.81 -8.32
C ALA A 135 6.15 6.25 -7.63
N MET A 136 6.10 7.47 -7.07
CA MET A 136 4.88 8.04 -6.50
C MET A 136 3.79 8.29 -7.55
N GLU A 137 4.17 8.70 -8.76
CA GLU A 137 3.24 8.88 -9.88
C GLU A 137 2.63 7.54 -10.30
N MET A 138 3.42 6.48 -10.40
CA MET A 138 2.91 5.13 -10.69
C MET A 138 1.91 4.68 -9.62
N PHE A 139 2.25 4.88 -8.34
CA PHE A 139 1.34 4.62 -7.22
C PHE A 139 0.03 5.42 -7.33
N ALA A 140 0.12 6.73 -7.60
CA ALA A 140 -1.04 7.61 -7.72
C ALA A 140 -1.95 7.21 -8.89
N GLN A 141 -1.36 6.92 -10.05
CA GLN A 141 -2.09 6.47 -11.24
C GLN A 141 -2.90 5.22 -10.93
N GLU A 142 -2.34 4.26 -10.21
CA GLU A 142 -3.03 3.01 -9.92
C GLU A 142 -4.22 3.19 -8.96
N ILE A 143 -4.05 4.02 -7.92
CA ILE A 143 -5.16 4.36 -7.03
C ILE A 143 -6.29 5.07 -7.78
N LEU A 144 -5.95 6.03 -8.66
CA LEU A 144 -6.95 6.78 -9.42
C LEU A 144 -7.74 5.89 -10.38
N LYS A 145 -7.05 5.06 -11.18
CA LYS A 145 -7.70 4.11 -12.11
C LYS A 145 -8.75 3.26 -11.40
N HIS A 146 -8.42 2.74 -10.22
CA HIS A 146 -9.33 1.87 -9.48
C HIS A 146 -10.46 2.62 -8.78
N SER A 147 -10.24 3.86 -8.32
CA SER A 147 -11.29 4.68 -7.74
C SER A 147 -12.39 5.05 -8.75
N GLU A 148 -12.02 5.29 -10.01
CA GLU A 148 -12.97 5.56 -11.09
C GLU A 148 -13.81 4.33 -11.44
N ILE A 149 -13.18 3.15 -11.47
CA ILE A 149 -13.84 1.87 -11.73
C ILE A 149 -14.85 1.55 -10.61
N GLU A 150 -14.46 1.70 -9.35
CA GLU A 150 -15.34 1.44 -8.20
C GLU A 150 -16.55 2.38 -8.17
N SER A 151 -16.34 3.66 -8.50
CA SER A 151 -17.42 4.65 -8.63
C SER A 151 -18.40 4.31 -9.76
N ALA A 152 -17.88 3.89 -10.93
CA ALA A 152 -18.72 3.49 -12.07
C ALA A 152 -19.58 2.25 -11.76
N LEU A 153 -19.00 1.24 -11.10
CA LEU A 153 -19.71 0.01 -10.67
C LEU A 153 -20.78 0.28 -9.60
N ALA A 154 -20.51 1.18 -8.65
CA ALA A 154 -21.50 1.58 -7.64
C ALA A 154 -22.71 2.29 -8.28
N ASN A 155 -22.46 3.15 -9.28
CA ASN A 155 -23.51 3.86 -9.99
C ASN A 155 -24.31 2.96 -10.94
N SER A 156 -23.74 1.89 -11.50
CA SER A 156 -24.50 0.94 -12.34
C SER A 156 -25.47 0.07 -11.54
N ASN A 157 -25.18 -0.23 -10.26
CA ASN A 157 -26.02 -1.09 -9.43
C ASN A 157 -27.24 -0.37 -8.82
N THR A 158 -27.28 0.97 -8.87
CA THR A 158 -28.42 1.77 -8.36
C THR A 158 -29.50 2.04 -9.41
N VAL A 159 -29.26 1.68 -10.68
CA VAL A 159 -30.20 1.94 -11.79
C VAL A 159 -31.22 0.81 -11.98
N SER A 160 -31.04 -0.35 -11.33
CA SER A 160 -31.94 -1.51 -11.46
C SER A 160 -33.19 -1.51 -10.58
N ASP A 161 -33.41 -0.50 -9.71
CA ASP A 161 -34.52 -0.52 -8.73
C ASP A 161 -35.52 0.64 -8.87
N VAL A 162 -35.68 1.18 -10.09
CA VAL A 162 -36.74 2.16 -10.40
C VAL A 162 -37.57 1.67 -11.58
N SER A 163 -38.29 0.56 -11.41
CA SER A 163 -39.42 0.21 -12.29
C SER A 163 -40.52 -0.43 -11.46
N GLY A 164 -41.39 0.41 -10.92
CA GLY A 164 -42.49 -0.06 -10.10
C GLY A 164 -43.43 1.03 -9.62
N ASP A 165 -43.75 2.04 -10.43
CA ASP A 165 -44.96 2.82 -10.22
C ASP A 165 -45.38 3.61 -11.47
N LYS A 166 -46.44 3.12 -12.11
CA LYS A 166 -47.56 3.90 -12.68
C LYS A 166 -48.42 3.01 -13.58
N CYS A 167 -49.40 2.35 -12.97
CA CYS A 167 -50.70 2.14 -13.61
C CYS A 167 -51.74 1.88 -12.51
N CYS A 168 -52.91 2.49 -12.45
CA CYS A 168 -53.56 3.45 -13.31
C CYS A 168 -54.54 4.25 -12.42
N ARG A 169 -54.72 5.56 -12.67
CA ARG A 169 -55.77 6.38 -12.07
C ARG A 169 -56.49 7.11 -13.20
N ALA A 170 -57.68 6.64 -13.55
CA ALA A 170 -58.75 7.27 -14.34
C ALA A 170 -59.71 6.13 -14.75
N ALA A 171 -61.03 6.20 -14.66
CA ALA A 171 -61.98 7.17 -14.16
C ALA A 171 -63.24 6.39 -13.77
#